data_AF-A0A8T4NPF9-F1
#
_entry.id   AF-A0A8T4NPF9-F1
#
_cell.length_a   1.000
_cell.length_b   1.000
_cell.length_c   1.000
_cell.angle_alpha   90.00
_cell.angle_beta   90.00
_cell.angle_gamma   90.00
#
_symmetry.space_group_name_H-M   'P 1'
#
loop_
_entity.id
_entity.type
_entity.pdbx_description
1 polymer ?
#
loop_
_entity_poly.entity_id
_entity_poly.type
_entity_poly.pdbx_seq_one_letter_code
_entity_poly.pdbx_strand_id
1 'polypeptide(L)'
;MAKRIKKLEKGKESLKKEIEEHFLKVEKDIQESKIERGRYHIKEIDKSLLKALEIKLEILGIKDDSVSLYRERLDKLRKKLEDD
;
A
#
# COMPACT_ATOMS: atom_id res chain seq x y z
N MET A 1 12.50 14.78 20.84
CA MET A 1 12.54 14.53 19.37
C MET A 1 12.85 13.08 19.01
N ALA A 2 13.97 12.50 19.47
CA ALA A 2 14.38 11.13 19.08
C ALA A 2 13.32 10.03 19.27
N LYS A 3 12.56 10.05 20.39
CA LYS A 3 11.46 9.08 20.62
C LYS A 3 10.33 9.18 19.58
N ARG A 4 10.02 10.40 19.11
CA ARG A 4 8.95 10.66 18.13
C ARG A 4 9.36 10.20 16.73
N ILE A 5 10.62 10.44 16.35
CA ILE A 5 11.19 9.98 15.08
C ILE A 5 11.21 8.45 15.04
N LYS A 6 11.75 7.78 16.08
CA LYS A 6 11.74 6.31 16.16
C LYS A 6 10.33 5.71 16.07
N LYS A 7 9.32 6.36 16.65
CA LYS A 7 7.92 5.92 16.55
C LYS A 7 7.39 6.06 15.12
N LEU A 8 7.75 7.14 14.43
CA LEU A 8 7.38 7.35 13.03
C LEU A 8 8.06 6.33 12.10
N GLU A 9 9.34 6.00 12.32
CA GLU A 9 10.06 4.98 11.57
C GLU A 9 9.41 3.60 11.70
N LYS A 10 9.10 3.18 12.94
CA LYS A 10 8.36 1.92 13.16
C LYS A 10 6.98 1.94 12.49
N GLY A 11 6.28 3.08 12.56
CA GLY A 11 4.99 3.25 11.89
C GLY A 11 5.11 3.19 10.36
N LYS A 12 6.21 3.69 9.79
CA LYS A 12 6.51 3.58 8.36
C LYS A 12 6.71 2.12 7.96
N GLU A 13 7.52 1.37 8.70
CA GLU A 13 7.75 -0.05 8.42
C GLU A 13 6.49 -0.89 8.56
N SER A 14 5.68 -0.62 9.59
CA SER A 14 4.40 -1.29 9.78
C SER A 14 3.45 -1.05 8.61
N LEU A 15 3.36 0.19 8.11
CA LEU A 15 2.54 0.51 6.95
C LEU A 15 3.04 -0.16 5.68
N LYS A 16 4.35 -0.22 5.45
CA LYS A 16 4.90 -0.95 4.29
C LYS A 16 4.50 -2.43 4.33
N LYS A 17 4.60 -3.07 5.49
CA LYS A 17 4.17 -4.47 5.67
C LYS A 17 2.67 -4.63 5.42
N GLU A 18 1.85 -3.75 5.96
CA GLU A 18 0.40 -3.79 5.76
C GLU A 18 0.01 -3.62 4.29
N ILE A 19 0.69 -2.73 3.56
CA ILE A 19 0.52 -2.58 2.11
C ILE A 19 0.87 -3.87 1.36
N GLU A 20 2.01 -4.50 1.69
CA GLU A 20 2.40 -5.79 1.09
C GLU A 20 1.38 -6.89 1.38
N GLU A 21 0.87 -6.98 2.60
CA GLU A 21 -0.19 -7.94 2.94
C GLU A 21 -1.46 -7.72 2.13
N HIS A 22 -1.86 -6.47 1.91
CA HIS A 22 -2.98 -6.16 1.04
C HIS A 22 -2.69 -6.55 -0.42
N PHE A 23 -1.49 -6.31 -0.95
CA PHE A 23 -1.14 -6.76 -2.29
C PHE A 23 -1.25 -8.28 -2.44
N LEU A 24 -0.75 -9.04 -1.47
CA LEU A 24 -0.87 -10.51 -1.47
C LEU A 24 -2.34 -10.95 -1.44
N LYS A 25 -3.20 -10.26 -0.69
CA LYS A 25 -4.65 -10.53 -0.67
C LYS A 25 -5.30 -10.23 -2.02
N VAL A 26 -4.95 -9.12 -2.68
CA VAL A 26 -5.44 -8.79 -4.02
C VAL A 26 -5.05 -9.89 -5.02
N GLU A 27 -3.78 -10.29 -5.04
CA GLU A 27 -3.29 -11.33 -5.96
C GLU A 27 -4.00 -12.66 -5.73
N LYS A 28 -4.22 -13.04 -4.47
CA LYS A 28 -4.98 -14.22 -4.10
C LYS A 28 -6.45 -14.11 -4.51
N ASP A 29 -7.09 -12.98 -4.28
CA ASP A 29 -8.49 -12.77 -4.65
C ASP A 29 -8.70 -12.78 -6.17
N ILE A 30 -7.72 -12.30 -6.95
CA ILE A 30 -7.71 -12.44 -8.42
C ILE A 30 -7.65 -13.92 -8.80
N GLN A 31 -6.73 -14.70 -8.21
CA GLN A 31 -6.60 -16.14 -8.48
C GLN A 31 -7.84 -16.94 -8.10
N GLU A 32 -8.54 -16.53 -7.04
CA GLU A 32 -9.78 -17.16 -6.57
C GLU A 32 -11.04 -16.59 -7.25
N SER A 33 -10.89 -15.73 -8.27
CA SER A 33 -11.97 -15.01 -8.97
C SER A 33 -12.93 -14.24 -8.04
N LYS A 34 -12.42 -13.78 -6.89
CA LYS A 34 -13.13 -12.97 -5.89
C LYS A 34 -12.98 -11.48 -6.18
N ILE A 35 -13.45 -11.04 -7.35
CA ILE A 35 -13.20 -9.70 -7.92
C ILE A 35 -13.63 -8.57 -6.97
N GLU A 36 -14.80 -8.66 -6.33
CA GLU A 36 -15.26 -7.63 -5.39
C GLU A 36 -14.33 -7.45 -4.19
N ARG A 37 -13.78 -8.56 -3.67
CA ARG A 37 -12.85 -8.54 -2.54
C ARG A 37 -11.48 -8.00 -2.97
N GLY A 38 -11.01 -8.37 -4.15
CA GLY A 38 -9.83 -7.77 -4.76
C GLY A 38 -9.97 -6.25 -4.91
N ARG A 39 -11.11 -5.76 -5.40
CA ARG A 39 -11.43 -4.33 -5.51
C ARG A 39 -11.46 -3.61 -4.16
N TYR A 40 -11.95 -4.28 -3.10
CA TYR A 40 -11.89 -3.75 -1.74
C TYR A 40 -10.44 -3.51 -1.29
N HIS A 41 -9.57 -4.51 -1.46
CA HIS A 41 -8.17 -4.38 -1.05
C HIS A 41 -7.41 -3.33 -1.86
N ILE A 42 -7.68 -3.20 -3.16
CA ILE A 42 -7.14 -2.10 -3.99
C ILE A 42 -7.53 -0.73 -3.43
N LYS A 43 -8.81 -0.53 -3.06
CA LYS A 43 -9.29 0.74 -2.50
C LYS A 43 -8.61 1.07 -1.17
N GLU A 44 -8.41 0.08 -0.31
CA GLU A 44 -7.71 0.25 0.97
C GLU A 44 -6.26 0.68 0.78
N ILE A 45 -5.54 0.06 -0.16
CA ILE A 45 -4.15 0.44 -0.48
C ILE A 45 -4.11 1.90 -0.99
N ASP A 46 -4.94 2.22 -1.97
CA ASP A 46 -4.91 3.50 -2.68
C ASP A 46 -5.28 4.69 -1.77
N LYS A 47 -6.40 4.58 -1.04
CA LYS A 47 -6.95 5.70 -0.27
C LYS A 47 -6.32 5.87 1.10
N SER A 48 -6.08 4.76 1.81
CA SER A 48 -5.74 4.80 3.23
C SER A 48 -4.25 4.62 3.45
N LEU A 49 -3.68 3.54 2.91
CA LEU A 49 -2.33 3.12 3.27
C LEU A 49 -1.24 3.92 2.55
N LEU A 50 -1.39 4.14 1.23
CA LEU A 50 -0.40 4.92 0.47
C LEU A 50 -0.35 6.37 0.93
N LYS A 51 -1.50 6.98 1.20
CA LYS A 51 -1.54 8.36 1.72
C LYS A 51 -0.90 8.48 3.10
N ALA A 52 -1.16 7.51 3.98
CA ALA A 52 -0.53 7.48 5.30
C ALA A 52 0.99 7.29 5.23
N LEU A 53 1.48 6.46 4.31
CA LEU A 53 2.91 6.26 4.07
C LEU A 53 3.57 7.53 3.52
N GLU A 54 2.97 8.16 2.52
CA GLU A 54 3.43 9.41 1.91
C GLU A 54 3.60 10.52 2.95
N ILE A 55 2.58 10.76 3.79
CA ILE A 55 2.64 11.77 4.86
C ILE A 55 3.77 11.47 5.86
N LYS A 56 3.98 10.20 6.23
CA LYS A 56 5.04 9.84 7.17
C LYS A 56 6.44 10.06 6.58
N LEU A 57 6.63 9.76 5.29
CA LEU A 57 7.88 10.00 4.59
C LEU A 57 8.19 11.50 4.53
N GLU A 58 7.18 12.32 4.23
CA GLU A 58 7.28 13.78 4.23
C GLU A 58 7.68 14.33 5.60
N ILE A 59 7.01 13.89 6.68
CA ILE A 59 7.33 14.30 8.06
C ILE A 59 8.76 13.90 8.45
N LEU A 60 9.23 12.74 7.97
CA LEU A 60 10.59 12.27 8.23
C LEU A 60 11.64 12.92 7.32
N GLY A 61 11.23 13.67 6.29
CA GLY A 61 12.14 14.26 5.30
C GLY A 61 12.87 13.21 4.45
N ILE A 62 12.32 12.02 4.31
CA ILE A 62 12.93 10.91 3.58
C ILE A 62 12.43 10.92 2.14
N LYS A 63 13.36 10.96 1.18
CA LYS A 63 13.06 10.63 -0.22
C LYS A 63 13.09 9.11 -0.36
N ASP A 64 11.91 8.52 -0.53
CA ASP A 64 11.71 7.07 -0.63
C ASP A 64 10.70 6.81 -1.75
N ASP A 65 11.10 6.02 -2.75
CA ASP A 65 10.31 5.75 -3.95
C ASP A 65 9.23 4.69 -3.74
N SER A 66 9.07 4.14 -2.53
CA SER A 66 8.12 3.05 -2.26
C SER A 66 6.69 3.44 -2.63
N VAL A 67 6.27 4.69 -2.38
CA VAL A 67 4.92 5.14 -2.74
C VAL A 67 4.72 5.06 -4.25
N SER A 68 5.69 5.51 -5.04
CA SER A 68 5.65 5.45 -6.50
C SER A 68 5.61 4.00 -7.00
N LEU A 69 6.48 3.14 -6.48
CA LEU A 69 6.53 1.72 -6.82
C LEU A 69 5.22 1.00 -6.48
N TYR A 70 4.61 1.32 -5.34
CA TYR A 70 3.34 0.74 -4.94
C TYR A 70 2.17 1.25 -5.79
N ARG A 71 2.17 2.51 -6.22
CA ARG A 71 1.17 3.01 -7.18
C ARG A 71 1.27 2.27 -8.52
N GLU A 72 2.48 2.09 -9.05
CA GLU A 72 2.68 1.32 -10.27
C GLU A 72 2.20 -0.14 -10.14
N ARG A 73 2.48 -0.80 -9.01
CA ARG A 73 2.00 -2.16 -8.74
C ARG A 73 0.48 -2.20 -8.64
N LEU A 74 -0.13 -1.22 -7.98
CA LEU A 74 -1.58 -1.10 -7.84
C LEU A 74 -2.26 -0.98 -9.21
N ASP A 75 -1.73 -0.14 -10.10
CA ASP A 75 -2.27 0.04 -11.44
C ASP A 75 -2.21 -1.24 -12.28
N LYS A 76 -1.14 -2.03 -12.14
CA LYS A 76 -1.05 -3.36 -12.78
C LYS A 76 -2.13 -4.31 -12.26
N LEU A 77 -2.40 -4.30 -10.96
CA LEU A 77 -3.43 -5.17 -10.37
C LEU A 77 -4.85 -4.69 -10.69
N ARG A 78 -5.07 -3.38 -10.80
CA ARG A 78 -6.35 -2.80 -11.25
C ARG A 78 -6.74 -3.30 -12.63
N LYS A 79 -5.82 -3.24 -13.59
CA LYS A 79 -6.06 -3.73 -14.96
C LYS A 79 -6.49 -5.20 -14.97
N LYS A 80 -5.80 -6.04 -14.19
CA LYS A 80 -6.17 -7.45 -14.03
C LYS A 80 -7.58 -7.68 -13.45
N LEU A 81 -8.12 -6.75 -12.66
CA LEU A 81 -9.48 -6.84 -12.08
C LEU A 81 -10.56 -6.19 -12.97
N GLU A 82 -10.17 -5.53 -14.05
CA GLU A 82 -11.04 -4.92 -15.05
C GLU A 82 -11.16 -5.77 -16.32
N ASP A 83 -10.15 -6.60 -16.60
CA ASP A 83 -10.11 -7.51 -17.76
C ASP A 83 -10.83 -8.89 -17.51
N ASP A 84 -11.28 -9.17 -16.28
CA ASP A 84 -12.10 -10.34 -15.86
C ASP A 84 -13.56 -9.95 -15.57
#